data_AF-E6MSH5-F1
#
_entry.id   AF-E6MSH5-F1
#
_cell.length_a   1.000
_cell.length_b   1.000
_cell.length_c   1.000
_cell.angle_alpha   90.00
_cell.angle_beta   90.00
_cell.angle_gamma   90.00
#
_symmetry.space_group_name_H-M   'P 1'
#
loop_
_entity.id
_entity.type
_entity.pdbx_description
1 polymer ?
#
loop_
_entity_poly.entity_id
_entity_poly.type
_entity_poly.pdbx_seq_one_letter_code
_entity_poly.pdbx_strand_id
1 'polypeptide(L)'
;MNKNNGISAFKISQTQHKRMKMALWGIGILLAFQSIMDPLFHSSSYNVVLVLLVPILKSKVFWLLLNGAIVACSGYILNVLRVALKPFSKWAPWFCLAFIFMLALSCILNIMNTWYIMNSNFNEFTMVSTLQMMLMCTYWMLQGMWFVLVCILIFNFSGRIRENGWVLFALLLIEKVCDLLFIRVIVTLASMPWLFINLLTSSLYLLLYYFIYRCFEVSNDEAIA
;
A
#
# COMPACT_ATOMS: atom_id res chain seq x y z
N MET A 1 -8.54 4.40 33.08
CA MET A 1 -8.74 5.47 32.08
C MET A 1 -7.46 5.64 31.29
N ASN A 2 -7.47 5.34 29.99
CA ASN A 2 -6.28 5.40 29.14
C ASN A 2 -5.93 6.89 28.91
N LYS A 3 -4.70 7.31 29.25
CA LYS A 3 -4.25 8.72 29.19
C LYS A 3 -4.36 9.37 27.79
N ASN A 4 -4.60 8.57 26.76
CA ASN A 4 -4.63 8.98 25.35
C ASN A 4 -6.05 9.26 24.82
N ASN A 5 -7.09 9.07 25.64
CA ASN A 5 -8.51 9.26 25.27
C ASN A 5 -8.92 10.72 24.95
N GLY A 6 -7.97 11.66 24.94
CA GLY A 6 -8.20 13.06 24.57
C GLY A 6 -7.46 13.53 23.31
N ILE A 7 -6.67 12.65 22.66
CA ILE A 7 -5.94 13.02 21.45
C ILE A 7 -6.87 12.79 20.26
N SER A 8 -7.23 13.90 19.59
CA SER A 8 -8.09 13.92 18.41
C SER A 8 -7.30 13.85 17.11
N ALA A 9 -6.04 14.31 17.08
CA ALA A 9 -5.13 14.29 15.92
C ALA A 9 -3.65 14.29 16.35
N PHE A 10 -2.77 13.72 15.52
CA PHE A 10 -1.32 13.79 15.69
C PHE A 10 -0.78 15.11 15.16
N LYS A 11 -0.15 15.91 16.03
CA LYS A 11 0.47 17.18 15.63
C LYS A 11 1.82 16.92 14.97
N ILE A 12 2.03 17.48 13.78
CA ILE A 12 3.28 17.43 13.02
C ILE A 12 3.63 18.83 12.50
N SER A 13 4.89 19.04 12.15
CA SER A 13 5.30 20.31 11.54
C SER A 13 4.75 20.46 10.12
N GLN A 14 4.62 21.70 9.66
CA GLN A 14 4.15 22.06 8.33
C GLN A 14 5.03 21.43 7.24
N THR A 15 6.34 21.35 7.47
CA THR A 15 7.30 20.72 6.55
C THR A 15 7.09 19.21 6.46
N GLN A 16 6.85 18.53 7.58
CA GLN A 16 6.53 17.10 7.61
C GLN A 16 5.18 16.82 6.94
N HIS A 17 4.17 17.65 7.22
CA HIS A 17 2.85 17.52 6.61
C HIS A 17 2.91 17.70 5.09
N LYS A 18 3.69 18.67 4.59
CA LYS A 18 3.89 18.88 3.15
C LYS A 18 4.58 17.67 2.49
N ARG A 19 5.61 17.11 3.13
CA ARG A 19 6.31 15.90 2.64
C ARG A 19 5.39 14.68 2.65
N MET A 20 4.56 14.52 3.68
CA MET A 20 3.61 13.42 3.79
C MET A 20 2.53 13.52 2.71
N LYS A 21 2.04 14.73 2.42
CA LYS A 21 1.15 14.99 1.28
C LYS A 21 1.83 14.62 -0.04
N MET A 22 3.08 15.03 -0.28
CA MET A 22 3.82 14.64 -1.48
C MET A 22 4.00 13.12 -1.60
N ALA A 23 4.31 12.44 -0.50
CA ALA A 23 4.42 10.98 -0.48
C ALA A 23 3.09 10.31 -0.85
N LEU A 24 1.97 10.83 -0.34
CA LEU A 24 0.63 10.33 -0.67
C LEU A 24 0.28 10.52 -2.15
N TRP A 25 0.55 11.70 -2.71
CA TRP A 25 0.40 11.94 -4.15
C TRP A 25 1.33 11.06 -4.98
N GLY A 26 2.56 10.83 -4.51
CA GLY A 26 3.52 9.92 -5.12
C GLY A 26 2.95 8.50 -5.21
N ILE A 27 2.40 7.97 -4.11
CA ILE A 27 1.73 6.66 -4.11
C ILE A 27 0.57 6.64 -5.12
N GLY A 28 -0.28 7.67 -5.12
CA GLY A 28 -1.43 7.73 -6.04
C GLY A 28 -1.03 7.75 -7.51
N ILE A 29 -0.04 8.56 -7.88
CA ILE A 29 0.47 8.65 -9.25
C ILE A 29 1.13 7.34 -9.67
N LEU A 30 1.98 6.76 -8.82
CA LEU A 30 2.70 5.53 -9.13
C LEU A 30 1.75 4.32 -9.26
N LEU A 31 0.73 4.23 -8.40
CA LEU A 31 -0.30 3.20 -8.50
C LEU A 31 -1.16 3.38 -9.75
N ALA A 32 -1.61 4.61 -10.05
CA ALA A 32 -2.36 4.88 -11.27
C ALA A 32 -1.56 4.53 -12.52
N PHE A 33 -0.26 4.87 -12.51
CA PHE A 33 0.66 4.48 -13.57
C PHE A 33 0.73 2.96 -13.69
N GLN A 34 0.92 2.24 -12.59
CA GLN A 34 0.94 0.78 -12.58
C GLN A 34 -0.34 0.16 -13.17
N SER A 35 -1.53 0.62 -12.75
CA SER A 35 -2.81 0.09 -13.21
C SER A 35 -3.10 0.37 -14.70
N ILE A 36 -2.62 1.50 -15.24
CA ILE A 36 -2.76 1.85 -16.66
C ILE A 36 -1.78 1.04 -17.53
N MET A 37 -0.63 0.69 -16.97
CA MET A 37 0.46 0.04 -17.70
C MET A 37 0.21 -1.44 -17.94
N ASP A 38 -0.28 -2.16 -16.93
CA ASP A 38 -0.66 -3.59 -17.04
C ASP A 38 -1.49 -3.93 -18.30
N PRO A 39 -2.61 -3.26 -18.60
CA PRO A 39 -3.44 -3.55 -19.78
C PRO A 39 -2.82 -3.10 -21.10
N LEU A 40 -1.99 -2.05 -21.09
CA LEU A 40 -1.29 -1.58 -22.30
C LEU A 40 -0.24 -2.60 -22.79
N PHE A 41 0.30 -3.43 -21.90
CA PHE A 41 1.21 -4.53 -22.27
C PHE A 41 0.52 -5.75 -22.87
N HIS A 42 -0.79 -5.92 -22.66
CA HIS A 42 -1.59 -7.04 -23.19
C HIS A 42 -2.31 -6.70 -24.51
N SER A 43 -2.43 -5.42 -24.87
CA SER A 43 -3.15 -4.93 -26.06
C SER A 43 -2.24 -4.42 -27.19
N SER A 44 -0.94 -4.75 -27.15
CA SER A 44 0.11 -4.07 -27.92
C SER A 44 0.18 -4.44 -29.40
N SER A 45 -0.86 -4.13 -30.18
CA SER A 45 -0.84 -4.28 -31.64
C SER A 45 -1.10 -2.99 -32.44
N TYR A 46 -1.40 -1.84 -31.83
CA TYR A 46 -1.93 -0.70 -32.60
C TYR A 46 -1.29 0.69 -32.41
N ASN A 47 -0.28 0.89 -31.54
CA ASN A 47 0.19 2.24 -31.25
C ASN A 47 1.73 2.38 -31.26
N VAL A 48 2.28 3.04 -32.30
CA VAL A 48 3.72 3.09 -32.63
C VAL A 48 4.58 3.74 -31.55
N VAL A 49 4.07 4.79 -30.89
CA VAL A 49 4.76 5.44 -29.75
C VAL A 49 4.86 4.50 -28.55
N LEU A 50 3.82 3.70 -28.33
CA LEU A 50 3.78 2.70 -27.26
C LEU A 50 4.75 1.56 -27.56
N VAL A 51 4.88 1.12 -28.82
CA VAL A 51 5.86 0.10 -29.23
C VAL A 51 7.30 0.52 -28.93
N LEU A 52 7.65 1.81 -29.07
CA LEU A 52 8.99 2.33 -28.74
C LEU A 52 9.26 2.39 -27.23
N LEU A 53 8.22 2.65 -26.43
CA LEU A 53 8.32 2.74 -24.97
C LEU A 53 8.18 1.37 -24.29
N VAL A 54 7.50 0.40 -24.92
CA VAL A 54 7.26 -0.96 -24.41
C VAL A 54 8.53 -1.67 -23.90
N PRO A 55 9.73 -1.59 -24.52
CA PRO A 55 10.93 -2.23 -23.99
C PRO A 55 11.39 -1.64 -22.66
N ILE A 56 11.31 -0.31 -22.52
CA ILE A 56 11.66 0.40 -21.28
C ILE A 56 10.62 0.09 -20.21
N LEU A 57 9.35 0.14 -20.59
CA LEU A 57 8.21 -0.08 -19.71
C LEU A 57 8.10 -1.55 -19.25
N LYS A 58 8.48 -2.53 -20.09
CA LYS A 58 8.62 -3.96 -19.73
C LYS A 58 9.95 -4.26 -19.04
N SER A 59 10.84 -3.29 -18.90
CA SER A 59 12.14 -3.54 -18.26
C SER A 59 11.94 -3.93 -16.80
N LYS A 60 12.61 -5.02 -16.40
CA LYS A 60 12.68 -5.49 -15.01
C LYS A 60 13.15 -4.39 -14.05
N VAL A 61 14.05 -3.53 -14.52
CA VAL A 61 14.60 -2.42 -13.75
C VAL A 61 13.54 -1.34 -13.50
N PHE A 62 12.71 -1.05 -14.51
CA PHE A 62 11.65 -0.06 -14.38
C PHE A 62 10.60 -0.49 -13.35
N TRP A 63 10.16 -1.75 -13.41
CA TRP A 63 9.23 -2.31 -12.42
C TRP A 63 9.81 -2.35 -11.00
N LEU A 64 11.10 -2.62 -10.86
CA LEU A 64 11.80 -2.58 -9.58
C LEU A 64 11.83 -1.16 -9.00
N LEU A 65 12.15 -0.15 -9.84
CA LEU A 65 12.14 1.25 -9.43
C LEU A 65 10.73 1.73 -9.06
N LEU A 66 9.71 1.33 -9.83
CA LEU A 66 8.31 1.69 -9.58
C LEU A 66 7.83 1.14 -8.22
N ASN A 67 7.98 -0.17 -8.00
CA ASN A 67 7.58 -0.82 -6.75
C ASN A 67 8.44 -0.31 -5.57
N GLY A 68 9.74 -0.11 -5.77
CA GLY A 68 10.64 0.46 -4.78
C GLY A 68 10.23 1.87 -4.36
N ALA A 69 9.80 2.71 -5.31
CA ALA A 69 9.30 4.06 -5.02
C ALA A 69 8.00 4.04 -4.22
N ILE A 70 7.05 3.15 -4.56
CA ILE A 70 5.81 2.96 -3.79
C ILE A 70 6.12 2.52 -2.35
N VAL A 71 7.07 1.59 -2.18
CA VAL A 71 7.53 1.14 -0.84
C VAL A 71 8.22 2.27 -0.08
N ALA A 72 9.02 3.10 -0.75
CA ALA A 72 9.69 4.23 -0.10
C ALA A 72 8.69 5.29 0.38
N CYS A 73 7.69 5.63 -0.43
CA CYS A 73 6.64 6.58 -0.05
C CYS A 73 5.75 6.04 1.08
N SER A 74 5.32 4.77 0.98
CA SER A 74 4.51 4.13 2.03
C SER A 74 5.30 3.96 3.33
N GLY A 75 6.57 3.58 3.24
CA GLY A 75 7.50 3.51 4.35
C GLY A 75 7.73 4.86 5.03
N TYR A 76 7.79 5.96 4.26
CA TYR A 76 7.86 7.31 4.83
C TYR A 76 6.63 7.65 5.68
N ILE A 77 5.42 7.38 5.17
CA ILE A 77 4.16 7.60 5.91
C ILE A 77 4.15 6.79 7.20
N LEU A 78 4.53 5.51 7.14
CA LEU A 78 4.61 4.65 8.32
C LEU A 78 5.70 5.08 9.30
N ASN A 79 6.80 5.67 8.83
CA ASN A 79 7.84 6.21 9.70
C ASN A 79 7.39 7.51 10.40
N VAL A 80 6.62 8.36 9.73
CA VAL A 80 5.98 9.52 10.40
C VAL A 80 5.01 9.03 11.48
N LEU A 81 4.22 8.00 11.17
CA LEU A 81 3.33 7.36 12.13
C LEU A 81 4.09 6.72 13.30
N ARG A 82 5.23 6.09 13.04
CA ARG A 82 6.14 5.55 14.07
C ARG A 82 6.56 6.62 15.07
N VAL A 83 7.00 7.78 14.58
CA VAL A 83 7.45 8.90 15.42
C VAL A 83 6.28 9.45 16.23
N ALA A 84 5.10 9.59 15.61
CA ALA A 84 3.89 10.07 16.29
C ALA A 84 3.36 9.09 17.34
N LEU A 85 3.53 7.78 17.15
CA LEU A 85 3.11 6.75 18.11
C LEU A 85 4.12 6.49 19.24
N LYS A 86 5.39 6.87 19.05
CA LYS A 86 6.47 6.70 20.04
C LYS A 86 6.13 7.20 21.46
N PRO A 87 5.55 8.40 21.66
CA PRO A 87 5.20 8.87 23.01
C PRO A 87 4.06 8.07 23.66
N PHE A 88 3.26 7.33 22.87
CA PHE A 88 2.04 6.67 23.34
C PHE A 88 2.22 5.18 23.63
N SER A 89 3.23 4.53 23.04
CA SER A 89 3.52 3.12 23.28
C SER A 89 4.98 2.78 23.00
N LYS A 90 5.59 1.99 23.89
CA LYS A 90 6.97 1.46 23.71
C LYS A 90 7.06 0.41 22.59
N TRP A 91 5.95 -0.27 22.29
CA TRP A 91 5.89 -1.35 21.29
C TRP A 91 5.57 -0.83 19.88
N ALA A 92 4.83 0.28 19.77
CA ALA A 92 4.42 0.84 18.48
C ALA A 92 5.58 1.17 17.53
N PRO A 93 6.75 1.67 18.00
CA PRO A 93 7.89 1.91 17.13
C PRO A 93 8.48 0.65 16.49
N TRP A 94 8.49 -0.47 17.22
CA TRP A 94 8.95 -1.77 16.73
C TRP A 94 7.95 -2.37 15.75
N PHE A 95 6.66 -2.23 16.06
CA PHE A 95 5.58 -2.65 15.17
C PHE A 95 5.63 -1.93 13.81
N CYS A 96 5.77 -0.60 13.80
CA CYS A 96 5.86 0.15 12.53
C CYS A 96 7.13 -0.22 11.74
N LEU A 97 8.24 -0.53 12.43
CA LEU A 97 9.46 -0.97 11.77
C LEU A 97 9.31 -2.37 11.15
N ALA A 98 8.66 -3.29 11.86
CA ALA A 98 8.29 -4.59 11.32
C ALA A 98 7.35 -4.46 10.11
N PHE A 99 6.42 -3.51 10.14
CA PHE A 99 5.53 -3.20 9.01
C PHE A 99 6.32 -2.74 7.78
N ILE A 100 7.21 -1.75 7.95
CA ILE A 100 8.07 -1.28 6.85
C ILE A 100 8.92 -2.42 6.29
N PHE A 101 9.49 -3.27 7.16
CA PHE A 101 10.25 -4.44 6.75
C PHE A 101 9.41 -5.42 5.92
N MET A 102 8.18 -5.71 6.34
CA MET A 102 7.28 -6.61 5.60
C MET A 102 6.87 -6.04 4.24
N LEU A 103 6.69 -4.72 4.12
CA LEU A 103 6.45 -4.06 2.83
C LEU A 103 7.65 -4.21 1.89
N ALA A 104 8.87 -4.04 2.41
CA ALA A 104 10.09 -4.25 1.63
C ALA A 104 10.24 -5.71 1.21
N LEU A 105 9.97 -6.67 2.11
CA LEU A 105 10.01 -8.10 1.81
C LEU A 105 9.00 -8.46 0.73
N SER A 106 7.76 -7.97 0.81
CA SER A 106 6.72 -8.20 -0.20
C SER A 106 7.15 -7.67 -1.57
N CYS A 107 7.78 -6.50 -1.62
CA CYS A 107 8.32 -5.95 -2.86
C CYS A 107 9.42 -6.83 -3.46
N ILE A 108 10.38 -7.28 -2.65
CA ILE A 108 11.45 -8.18 -3.10
C ILE A 108 10.87 -9.49 -3.64
N LEU A 109 9.93 -10.10 -2.92
CA LEU A 109 9.28 -11.34 -3.35
C LEU A 109 8.48 -11.16 -4.64
N ASN A 110 7.76 -10.04 -4.80
CA ASN A 110 7.03 -9.74 -6.03
C ASN A 110 7.98 -9.57 -7.22
N ILE A 111 9.12 -8.89 -7.02
CA ILE A 111 10.16 -8.76 -8.06
C ILE A 111 10.69 -10.13 -8.44
N MET A 112 11.09 -10.95 -7.47
CA MET A 112 11.56 -12.31 -7.73
C MET A 112 10.53 -13.12 -8.51
N ASN A 113 9.24 -13.05 -8.14
CA ASN A 113 8.16 -13.73 -8.86
C ASN A 113 8.09 -13.34 -10.33
N THR A 114 8.12 -12.04 -10.61
CA THR A 114 8.11 -11.54 -12.00
C THR A 114 9.33 -11.99 -12.79
N TRP A 115 10.50 -12.12 -12.14
CA TRP A 115 11.72 -12.60 -12.79
C TRP A 115 11.66 -14.09 -13.13
N TYR A 116 11.10 -14.91 -12.24
CA TYR A 116 10.97 -16.35 -12.42
C TYR A 116 9.90 -16.71 -13.44
N ILE A 117 8.73 -16.05 -13.43
CA ILE A 117 7.64 -16.31 -14.38
C ILE A 117 8.05 -15.99 -15.84
N MET A 118 8.93 -15.00 -16.04
CA MET A 118 9.39 -14.62 -17.39
C MET A 118 10.55 -15.48 -17.93
N ASN A 119 11.16 -16.35 -17.13
CA ASN A 119 12.25 -17.22 -17.58
C ASN A 119 11.66 -18.59 -17.98
N SER A 120 11.51 -18.83 -19.28
CA SER A 120 10.79 -19.98 -19.86
C SER A 120 11.48 -21.36 -19.70
N ASN A 121 12.52 -21.49 -18.87
CA ASN A 121 13.28 -22.72 -18.76
C ASN A 121 12.78 -23.56 -17.57
N PHE A 122 11.87 -24.47 -17.90
CA PHE A 122 11.20 -25.40 -17.01
C PHE A 122 12.17 -26.39 -16.35
N ASN A 123 12.43 -26.17 -15.05
CA ASN A 123 12.73 -27.23 -14.06
C ASN A 123 12.42 -26.80 -12.60
N GLU A 124 11.65 -25.73 -12.40
CA GLU A 124 11.53 -25.01 -11.12
C GLU A 124 10.12 -25.04 -10.48
N PHE A 125 9.31 -26.06 -10.72
CA PHE A 125 7.95 -26.12 -10.16
C PHE A 125 7.94 -25.95 -8.63
N THR A 126 8.91 -26.52 -7.93
CA THR A 126 9.12 -26.38 -6.48
C THR A 126 9.57 -24.98 -6.04
N MET A 127 10.39 -24.28 -6.83
CA MET A 127 10.81 -22.90 -6.50
C MET A 127 9.69 -21.89 -6.74
N VAL A 128 8.96 -22.02 -7.85
CA VAL A 128 7.82 -21.14 -8.14
C VAL A 128 6.70 -21.35 -7.12
N SER A 129 6.40 -22.60 -6.75
CA SER A 129 5.39 -22.90 -5.73
C SER A 129 5.78 -22.40 -4.35
N THR A 130 7.05 -22.56 -3.94
CA THR A 130 7.54 -22.05 -2.65
C THR A 130 7.51 -20.52 -2.61
N LEU A 131 7.86 -19.86 -3.72
CA LEU A 131 7.81 -18.41 -3.82
C LEU A 131 6.37 -17.87 -3.81
N GLN A 132 5.43 -18.54 -4.47
CA GLN A 132 3.99 -18.22 -4.38
C GLN A 132 3.46 -18.41 -2.96
N MET A 133 3.87 -19.47 -2.25
CA MET A 133 3.51 -19.67 -0.85
C MET A 133 4.09 -18.57 0.06
N MET A 134 5.35 -18.17 -0.15
CA MET A 134 5.97 -17.07 0.58
C MET A 134 5.26 -15.74 0.33
N LEU A 135 4.86 -15.47 -0.92
CA LEU A 135 4.06 -14.30 -1.27
C LEU A 135 2.71 -14.30 -0.56
N MET A 136 2.02 -15.44 -0.55
CA MET A 136 0.75 -15.57 0.14
C MET A 136 0.92 -15.29 1.63
N CYS A 137 1.87 -15.97 2.29
CA CYS A 137 2.18 -15.74 3.72
C CYS A 137 2.51 -14.28 4.02
N THR A 138 3.33 -13.64 3.18
CA THR A 138 3.71 -12.22 3.34
C THR A 138 2.50 -11.31 3.22
N TYR A 139 1.60 -11.57 2.27
CA TYR A 139 0.34 -10.85 2.13
C TYR A 139 -0.56 -11.03 3.37
N TRP A 140 -0.74 -12.24 3.89
CA TRP A 140 -1.51 -12.47 5.13
C TRP A 140 -0.92 -11.74 6.33
N MET A 141 0.41 -11.74 6.47
CA MET A 141 1.09 -11.03 7.55
C MET A 141 0.92 -9.51 7.45
N LEU A 142 1.07 -8.94 6.24
CA LEU A 142 0.82 -7.51 5.99
C LEU A 142 -0.60 -7.11 6.36
N GLN A 143 -1.57 -7.97 6.06
CA GLN A 143 -2.97 -7.76 6.39
C GLN A 143 -3.22 -7.83 7.90
N GLY A 144 -2.57 -8.76 8.59
CA GLY A 144 -2.53 -8.78 10.05
C GLY A 144 -1.95 -7.49 10.66
N MET A 145 -0.90 -6.92 10.04
CA MET A 145 -0.33 -5.65 10.48
C MET A 145 -1.29 -4.47 10.25
N TRP A 146 -1.96 -4.40 9.10
CA TRP A 146 -3.02 -3.41 8.89
C TRP A 146 -4.12 -3.52 9.94
N PHE A 147 -4.57 -4.73 10.26
CA PHE A 147 -5.58 -4.96 11.29
C PHE A 147 -5.10 -4.51 12.69
N VAL A 148 -3.89 -4.87 13.09
CA VAL A 148 -3.32 -4.44 14.38
C VAL A 148 -3.21 -2.92 14.45
N LEU A 149 -2.79 -2.27 13.36
CA LEU A 149 -2.73 -0.80 13.28
C LEU A 149 -4.12 -0.19 13.53
N VAL A 150 -5.15 -0.72 12.87
CA VAL A 150 -6.53 -0.28 13.03
C VAL A 150 -7.01 -0.45 14.47
N CYS A 151 -6.75 -1.60 15.10
CA CYS A 151 -7.07 -1.82 16.50
C CYS A 151 -6.38 -0.79 17.41
N ILE A 152 -5.10 -0.49 17.17
CA ILE A 152 -4.38 0.54 17.93
C ILE A 152 -5.06 1.91 17.79
N LEU A 153 -5.46 2.29 16.57
CA LEU A 153 -6.14 3.58 16.32
C LEU A 153 -7.52 3.65 16.98
N ILE A 154 -8.30 2.57 16.94
CA ILE A 154 -9.67 2.53 17.48
C ILE A 154 -9.68 2.51 19.01
N PHE A 155 -8.81 1.69 19.63
CA PHE A 155 -8.87 1.43 21.07
C PHE A 155 -8.04 2.40 21.92
N ASN A 156 -6.98 3.00 21.36
CA ASN A 156 -6.09 3.88 22.14
C ASN A 156 -6.33 5.37 21.93
N PHE A 157 -7.08 5.77 20.90
CA PHE A 157 -7.27 7.18 20.54
C PHE A 157 -8.75 7.55 20.44
N SER A 158 -9.02 8.85 20.31
CA SER A 158 -10.37 9.43 20.31
C SER A 158 -10.55 10.42 19.15
N GLY A 159 -11.78 10.89 18.91
CA GLY A 159 -12.07 11.87 17.87
C GLY A 159 -11.69 11.40 16.46
N ARG A 160 -11.07 12.30 15.68
CA ARG A 160 -10.76 12.10 14.25
C ARG A 160 -9.89 10.86 14.00
N ILE A 161 -8.93 10.56 14.89
CA ILE A 161 -8.09 9.35 14.77
C ILE A 161 -8.94 8.07 14.87
N ARG A 162 -9.86 8.02 15.84
CA ARG A 162 -10.73 6.84 16.04
C ARG A 162 -11.72 6.67 14.90
N GLU A 163 -12.30 7.76 14.41
CA GLU A 163 -13.17 7.75 13.22
C GLU A 163 -12.43 7.21 11.98
N ASN A 164 -11.22 7.72 11.71
CA ASN A 164 -10.39 7.21 10.63
C ASN A 164 -10.00 5.74 10.85
N GLY A 165 -9.78 5.31 12.10
CA GLY A 165 -9.57 3.91 12.46
C GLY A 165 -10.74 3.01 12.04
N TRP A 166 -11.99 3.43 12.29
CA TRP A 166 -13.18 2.71 11.84
C TRP A 166 -13.32 2.68 10.32
N VAL A 167 -12.99 3.78 9.64
CA VAL A 167 -13.01 3.79 8.16
C VAL A 167 -11.94 2.86 7.59
N LEU A 168 -10.73 2.86 8.16
CA LEU A 168 -9.68 1.90 7.80
C LEU A 168 -10.12 0.45 8.05
N PHE A 169 -10.81 0.19 9.15
CA PHE A 169 -11.39 -1.13 9.43
C PHE A 169 -12.36 -1.56 8.33
N ALA A 170 -13.29 -0.67 7.96
CA ALA A 170 -14.24 -0.92 6.89
C ALA A 170 -13.55 -1.15 5.55
N LEU A 171 -12.51 -0.35 5.21
CA LEU A 171 -11.73 -0.53 3.99
C LEU A 171 -11.02 -1.88 3.95
N LEU A 172 -10.43 -2.34 5.05
CA LEU A 172 -9.79 -3.66 5.13
C LEU A 172 -10.82 -4.79 4.98
N LEU A 173 -12.00 -4.64 5.58
CA LEU A 173 -13.08 -5.61 5.39
C LEU A 173 -13.58 -5.60 3.94
N ILE A 174 -13.75 -4.43 3.32
CA ILE A 174 -14.12 -4.31 1.92
C ILE A 174 -13.06 -4.97 1.05
N GLU A 175 -11.78 -4.68 1.23
CA GLU A 175 -10.69 -5.32 0.48
C GLU A 175 -10.76 -6.85 0.59
N LYS A 176 -10.98 -7.40 1.79
CA LYS A 176 -11.06 -8.86 2.01
C LYS A 176 -12.31 -9.52 1.48
N VAL A 177 -13.48 -8.93 1.74
CA VAL A 177 -14.77 -9.42 1.25
C VAL A 177 -14.81 -9.27 -0.27
N CYS A 178 -14.29 -8.18 -0.81
CA CYS A 178 -14.21 -7.94 -2.25
C CYS A 178 -13.17 -8.84 -2.93
N ASP A 179 -11.98 -9.06 -2.39
CA ASP A 179 -11.02 -9.98 -3.03
C ASP A 179 -11.62 -11.39 -3.17
N LEU A 180 -12.34 -11.88 -2.15
CA LEU A 180 -12.84 -13.25 -2.11
C LEU A 180 -14.14 -13.46 -2.88
N LEU A 181 -15.06 -12.50 -2.83
CA LEU A 181 -16.36 -12.58 -3.52
C LEU A 181 -16.38 -11.83 -4.85
N PHE A 182 -15.74 -10.66 -4.93
CA PHE A 182 -15.79 -9.78 -6.10
C PHE A 182 -14.90 -10.29 -7.23
N ILE A 183 -13.65 -10.72 -6.97
CA ILE A 183 -12.79 -11.26 -8.05
C ILE A 183 -13.43 -12.50 -8.66
N ARG A 184 -13.96 -13.42 -7.83
CA ARG A 184 -14.54 -14.68 -8.31
C ARG A 184 -15.91 -14.50 -8.97
N VAL A 185 -16.72 -13.52 -8.58
CA VAL A 185 -18.01 -13.28 -9.24
C VAL A 185 -17.84 -12.35 -10.44
N ILE A 186 -17.11 -11.25 -10.33
CA ILE A 186 -17.00 -10.26 -11.41
C ILE A 186 -16.13 -10.73 -12.58
N VAL A 187 -14.99 -11.40 -12.33
CA VAL A 187 -14.17 -11.96 -13.43
C VAL A 187 -14.97 -12.99 -14.22
N THR A 188 -15.81 -13.76 -13.53
CA THR A 188 -16.51 -14.92 -14.11
C THR A 188 -17.89 -14.57 -14.66
N LEU A 189 -18.63 -13.62 -14.07
CA LEU A 189 -19.98 -13.23 -14.48
C LEU A 189 -20.01 -11.95 -15.33
N ALA A 190 -19.15 -10.97 -15.06
CA ALA A 190 -19.23 -9.65 -15.69
C ALA A 190 -18.18 -9.43 -16.79
N SER A 191 -17.28 -10.40 -17.02
CA SER A 191 -16.17 -10.29 -17.99
C SER A 191 -15.40 -8.96 -17.85
N MET A 192 -15.34 -8.42 -16.63
CA MET A 192 -14.70 -7.12 -16.39
C MET A 192 -13.21 -7.25 -16.68
N PRO A 193 -12.63 -6.30 -17.43
CA PRO A 193 -11.20 -6.29 -17.70
C PRO A 193 -10.40 -6.29 -16.40
N TRP A 194 -9.32 -7.08 -16.36
CA TRP A 194 -8.34 -7.11 -15.27
C TRP A 194 -7.87 -5.71 -14.85
N LEU A 195 -7.84 -4.76 -15.80
CA LEU A 195 -7.61 -3.33 -15.61
C LEU A 195 -8.49 -2.72 -14.50
N PHE A 196 -9.80 -2.97 -14.52
CA PHE A 196 -10.73 -2.38 -13.56
C PHE A 196 -10.53 -2.91 -12.15
N ILE A 197 -10.19 -4.20 -12.04
CA ILE A 197 -9.86 -4.84 -10.76
C ILE A 197 -8.58 -4.20 -10.21
N ASN A 198 -7.53 -4.08 -11.03
CA ASN A 198 -6.28 -3.44 -10.62
C ASN A 198 -6.49 -1.98 -10.20
N LEU A 199 -7.29 -1.19 -10.92
CA LEU A 199 -7.63 0.17 -10.53
C LEU A 199 -8.38 0.22 -9.20
N LEU A 200 -9.36 -0.66 -9.00
CA LEU A 200 -10.13 -0.74 -7.76
C LEU A 200 -9.21 -1.05 -6.58
N THR A 201 -8.38 -2.08 -6.68
CA THR A 201 -7.43 -2.48 -5.62
C THR A 201 -6.42 -1.38 -5.34
N SER A 202 -5.87 -0.74 -6.37
CA SER A 202 -4.97 0.41 -6.24
C SER A 202 -5.66 1.61 -5.55
N SER A 203 -6.93 1.87 -5.85
CA SER A 203 -7.70 2.95 -5.21
C SER A 203 -7.96 2.66 -3.73
N LEU A 204 -8.29 1.42 -3.37
CA LEU A 204 -8.46 0.99 -1.98
C LEU A 204 -7.15 1.14 -1.20
N TYR A 205 -6.03 0.72 -1.78
CA TYR A 205 -4.72 0.86 -1.17
C TYR A 205 -4.35 2.34 -0.94
N LEU A 206 -4.63 3.22 -1.91
CA LEU A 206 -4.43 4.66 -1.74
C LEU A 206 -5.28 5.23 -0.60
N LEU A 207 -6.54 4.79 -0.49
CA LEU A 207 -7.45 5.21 0.58
C LEU A 207 -6.90 4.83 1.97
N LEU A 208 -6.29 3.65 2.12
CA LEU A 208 -5.66 3.25 3.38
C LEU A 208 -4.60 4.29 3.83
N TYR A 209 -3.71 4.70 2.93
CA TYR A 209 -2.71 5.73 3.26
C TYR A 209 -3.30 7.12 3.44
N TYR A 210 -4.38 7.45 2.71
CA TYR A 210 -5.09 8.71 2.87
C TYR A 210 -5.71 8.84 4.27
N PHE A 211 -6.34 7.79 4.79
CA PHE A 211 -6.94 7.82 6.13
C PHE A 211 -5.88 7.81 7.24
N ILE A 212 -4.72 7.19 7.03
CA ILE A 212 -3.56 7.40 7.91
C ILE A 212 -3.15 8.87 7.90
N TYR A 213 -3.00 9.49 6.73
CA TYR A 213 -2.63 10.91 6.60
C TYR A 213 -3.63 11.84 7.30
N ARG A 214 -4.93 11.54 7.23
CA ARG A 214 -5.98 12.33 7.88
C ARG A 214 -5.93 12.27 9.42
N CYS A 215 -5.18 11.34 10.00
CA CYS A 215 -4.91 11.32 11.44
C CYS A 215 -3.95 12.45 11.89
N PHE A 216 -3.27 13.14 10.96
CA PHE A 216 -2.28 14.18 11.25
C PHE A 216 -2.83 15.59 11.06
N GLU A 217 -2.32 16.53 11.82
CA GLU A 217 -2.67 17.96 11.80
C GLU A 217 -1.41 18.81 11.93
N VAL A 218 -1.38 19.98 11.29
CA VAL A 218 -0.31 20.96 11.50
C VAL A 218 -0.50 21.58 12.88
N SER A 219 0.57 21.68 13.68
CA SER A 219 0.50 22.40 14.96
C SER A 219 0.15 23.87 14.74
N ASN A 220 -0.86 24.38 15.46
CA ASN A 220 -1.33 25.77 15.36
C ASN A 220 -0.22 26.82 15.53
N ASP A 221 0.87 26.49 16.25
CA ASP A 221 2.02 27.37 16.46
C ASP A 221 2.80 27.67 15.17
N GLU A 222 2.66 26.86 14.12
CA GLU A 222 3.28 27.05 12.80
C GLU A 222 2.29 27.54 11.73
N ALA A 223 0.99 27.60 12.02
CA ALA A 223 -0.04 28.01 11.05
C ALA A 223 -0.17 29.54 10.90
N ILE A 224 0.48 30.30 11.79
CA ILE A 224 0.40 31.76 11.89
C ILE A 224 1.69 32.44 11.37
N ALA A 225 2.71 31.66 10.99
CA ALA A 225 3.98 32.15 10.48
C ALA A 225 4.03 32.21 8.95
#